data_AF-A0A966S152-F1
#
_entry.id   AF-A0A966S152-F1
#
_cell.length_a   1.000
_cell.length_b   1.000
_cell.length_c   1.000
_cell.angle_alpha   90.00
_cell.angle_beta   90.00
_cell.angle_gamma   90.00
#
_symmetry.space_group_name_H-M   'P 1'
#
loop_
_entity.id
_entity.type
_entity.pdbx_description
1 polymer ?
#
loop_
_entity_poly.entity_id
_entity_poly.type
_entity_poly.pdbx_seq_one_letter_code
_entity_poly.pdbx_strand_id
1 'polypeptide(L)'
;MSILPSSATAQPLSFHTSSIVGRRSRPTLKLELPSPALITPQFKPTFEEKNFFVIHPVVLPEHEDWMFQSLANVQKNLTYQGKGSSDSFVLAINELSLAIIKPAYEYATCCQAEMNPIIFDGIPIETVIYREALAYQLFSRIVPATAVVRLYSEKFFRGEKTKTASMQKFIMNGFTASQLSFHEMKESTHVLFSTMMIDMFLYNLDRNEQNILFRRSEGKIFEAIPIDHGCVLPNNCSSGARFFWLSLIDKTTRFQDTQLQIIQEIDISESVKKIQGIGLTGGAVNTFLISALLVKHLALDSSILDIAMYQLEHSQYFATKKSILHYLLNWALFKEQKMINPADNDSEIVSRTTIESLLVETIEFIKSLQKEGLLFCQMHGISDDSLYTTEEDFDPHSPAQKMHVAYLSVRTAFFLSFLDPSKERLESGSWRKLAQDQLQKFLRSLI
;
A
#
# COMPACT_ATOMS: atom_id res chain seq x y z
N MET A 1 -50.30 42.89 -61.14
CA MET A 1 -48.93 42.65 -61.65
C MET A 1 -48.07 42.16 -60.48
N SER A 2 -47.22 41.13 -60.50
CA SER A 2 -47.07 39.87 -61.29
C SER A 2 -45.69 39.26 -60.95
N ILE A 3 -45.42 37.94 -60.88
CA ILE A 3 -46.23 36.69 -61.00
C ILE A 3 -45.43 35.53 -60.31
N LEU A 4 -46.07 34.43 -59.89
CA LEU A 4 -45.39 33.21 -59.36
C LEU A 4 -44.77 32.36 -60.50
N PRO A 5 -43.71 31.55 -60.25
CA PRO A 5 -43.90 30.09 -60.04
C PRO A 5 -42.99 29.49 -58.92
N SER A 6 -43.50 28.61 -58.04
CA SER A 6 -43.55 27.13 -58.14
C SER A 6 -42.17 26.43 -58.09
N SER A 7 -41.72 25.89 -56.95
CA SER A 7 -42.05 24.55 -56.38
C SER A 7 -41.11 23.42 -56.84
N ALA A 8 -40.37 22.82 -55.89
CA ALA A 8 -39.75 21.51 -56.02
C ALA A 8 -39.85 20.75 -54.68
N THR A 9 -40.49 19.60 -54.68
CA THR A 9 -40.69 18.71 -53.52
C THR A 9 -39.60 17.64 -53.49
N ALA A 10 -38.92 17.49 -52.35
CA ALA A 10 -37.98 16.40 -52.11
C ALA A 10 -38.56 15.42 -51.09
N GLN A 11 -38.50 14.12 -51.39
CA GLN A 11 -39.00 13.04 -50.52
C GLN A 11 -38.03 12.74 -49.36
N PRO A 12 -38.53 12.27 -48.20
CA PRO A 12 -37.68 11.75 -47.13
C PRO A 12 -37.14 10.35 -47.47
N LEU A 13 -35.83 10.18 -47.39
CA LEU A 13 -35.15 8.88 -47.51
C LEU A 13 -35.40 8.02 -46.26
N SER A 14 -36.03 6.86 -46.44
CA SER A 14 -36.16 5.84 -45.40
C SER A 14 -34.86 5.02 -45.29
N PHE A 15 -34.25 5.00 -44.10
CA PHE A 15 -33.14 4.10 -43.80
C PHE A 15 -33.66 2.79 -43.20
N HIS A 16 -33.55 1.70 -43.97
CA HIS A 16 -33.77 0.35 -43.47
C HIS A 16 -32.64 -0.07 -42.51
N THR A 17 -33.01 -0.47 -41.30
CA THR A 17 -32.11 -1.17 -40.37
C THR A 17 -32.02 -2.65 -40.74
N SER A 18 -30.89 -3.08 -41.31
CA SER A 18 -30.57 -4.50 -41.51
C SER A 18 -29.46 -4.94 -40.56
N SER A 19 -29.81 -5.79 -39.61
CA SER A 19 -28.88 -6.39 -38.64
C SER A 19 -28.06 -7.50 -39.29
N ILE A 20 -26.74 -7.30 -39.39
CA ILE A 20 -25.79 -8.38 -39.74
C ILE A 20 -24.80 -8.56 -38.60
N VAL A 21 -24.99 -9.63 -37.83
CA VAL A 21 -24.07 -10.03 -36.75
C VAL A 21 -22.85 -10.72 -37.36
N GLY A 22 -21.81 -9.93 -37.64
CA GLY A 22 -20.51 -10.43 -38.08
C GLY A 22 -19.48 -10.39 -36.94
N ARG A 23 -19.20 -11.53 -36.29
CA ARG A 23 -18.04 -11.67 -35.39
C ARG A 23 -16.75 -11.53 -36.20
N ARG A 24 -16.19 -10.32 -36.27
CA ARG A 24 -14.79 -10.09 -36.65
C ARG A 24 -13.93 -10.11 -35.39
N SER A 25 -13.05 -11.10 -35.29
CA SER A 25 -11.95 -11.10 -34.32
C SER A 25 -11.08 -9.86 -34.55
N ARG A 26 -10.99 -8.98 -33.55
CA ARG A 26 -10.03 -7.86 -33.59
C ARG A 26 -8.62 -8.45 -33.42
N PRO A 27 -7.61 -7.99 -34.19
CA PRO A 27 -6.23 -8.36 -33.94
C PRO A 27 -5.79 -7.77 -32.59
N THR A 28 -5.25 -8.62 -31.72
CA THR A 28 -4.58 -8.20 -30.49
C THR A 28 -3.25 -7.55 -30.85
N LEU A 29 -3.28 -6.22 -30.99
CA LEU A 29 -2.08 -5.40 -30.92
C LEU A 29 -1.45 -5.58 -29.54
N LYS A 30 -0.38 -6.38 -29.47
CA LYS A 30 0.55 -6.31 -28.34
C LYS A 30 1.18 -4.92 -28.37
N LEU A 31 0.76 -4.03 -27.48
CA LEU A 31 1.60 -2.90 -27.11
C LEU A 31 2.80 -3.46 -26.35
N GLU A 32 3.95 -3.49 -27.00
CA GLU A 32 5.22 -3.57 -26.28
C GLU A 32 5.42 -2.22 -25.61
N LEU A 33 5.13 -2.15 -24.30
CA LEU A 33 5.49 -0.99 -23.49
C LEU A 33 7.01 -0.83 -23.54
N PRO A 34 7.54 0.38 -23.83
CA PRO A 34 8.99 0.60 -23.81
C PRO A 34 9.47 0.38 -22.37
N SER A 35 10.26 -0.66 -22.16
CA SER A 35 10.94 -0.89 -20.89
C SER A 35 11.77 0.36 -20.56
N PRO A 36 11.66 0.94 -19.35
CA PRO A 36 12.38 2.15 -19.01
C PRO A 36 13.87 1.93 -19.24
N ALA A 37 14.51 2.86 -19.96
CA ALA A 37 15.89 2.72 -20.43
C ALA A 37 16.89 2.87 -19.28
N LEU A 38 16.93 1.89 -18.39
CA LEU A 38 18.02 1.66 -17.45
C LEU A 38 19.30 1.49 -18.25
N ILE A 39 20.17 2.50 -18.19
CA ILE A 39 21.50 2.49 -18.79
C ILE A 39 22.27 1.33 -18.16
N THR A 40 22.22 0.18 -18.84
CA THR A 40 22.81 -1.07 -18.37
C THR A 40 24.19 -1.18 -19.02
N PRO A 41 25.30 -1.09 -18.27
CA PRO A 41 26.62 -1.32 -18.83
C PRO A 41 26.67 -2.72 -19.47
N GLN A 42 27.11 -2.82 -20.72
CA GLN A 42 27.30 -4.13 -21.38
C GLN A 42 28.53 -4.83 -20.82
N PHE A 43 28.41 -5.40 -19.62
CA PHE A 43 29.45 -6.21 -19.02
C PHE A 43 29.45 -7.63 -19.62
N LYS A 44 30.55 -8.01 -20.27
CA LYS A 44 30.82 -9.39 -20.68
C LYS A 44 31.76 -10.04 -19.65
N PRO A 45 31.28 -10.91 -18.75
CA PRO A 45 32.16 -11.64 -17.85
C PRO A 45 33.05 -12.61 -18.63
N THR A 46 34.36 -12.61 -18.35
CA THR A 46 35.39 -13.41 -19.03
C THR A 46 35.94 -14.54 -18.15
N PHE A 47 35.11 -15.13 -17.28
CA PHE A 47 35.53 -16.14 -16.30
C PHE A 47 34.88 -17.50 -16.57
N GLU A 48 35.68 -18.57 -16.60
CA GLU A 48 35.27 -19.92 -17.02
C GLU A 48 34.86 -20.88 -15.88
N GLU A 49 34.77 -20.40 -14.63
CA GLU A 49 34.49 -21.28 -13.48
C GLU A 49 33.01 -21.27 -13.02
N LYS A 50 32.50 -22.45 -12.66
CA LYS A 50 31.06 -22.78 -12.73
C LYS A 50 30.21 -22.57 -11.45
N ASN A 51 30.68 -21.78 -10.46
CA ASN A 51 30.03 -21.68 -9.14
C ASN A 51 30.06 -20.26 -8.50
N PHE A 52 29.87 -19.18 -9.26
CA PHE A 52 29.98 -17.81 -8.73
C PHE A 52 28.70 -16.99 -8.88
N PHE A 53 28.29 -16.32 -7.79
CA PHE A 53 27.36 -15.20 -7.87
C PHE A 53 28.13 -13.92 -8.22
N VAL A 54 28.00 -13.44 -9.45
CA VAL A 54 28.32 -12.02 -9.74
C VAL A 54 27.14 -11.19 -9.25
N ILE A 55 27.41 -10.20 -8.41
CA ILE A 55 26.42 -9.30 -7.83
C ILE A 55 26.66 -7.91 -8.39
N HIS A 56 25.74 -7.42 -9.24
CA HIS A 56 25.77 -6.05 -9.73
C HIS A 56 24.63 -5.26 -9.06
N PRO A 57 24.90 -4.15 -8.35
CA PRO A 57 23.84 -3.31 -7.84
C PRO A 57 23.08 -2.65 -8.99
N VAL A 58 21.75 -2.69 -8.91
CA VAL A 58 20.83 -1.96 -9.81
C VAL A 58 20.34 -0.68 -9.12
N VAL A 59 20.14 -0.75 -7.80
CA VAL A 59 19.79 0.39 -6.94
C VAL A 59 20.70 0.33 -5.72
N LEU A 60 21.56 1.35 -5.55
CA LEU A 60 22.45 1.48 -4.40
C LEU A 60 21.82 2.34 -3.29
N PRO A 61 22.03 1.99 -2.02
CA PRO A 61 21.98 2.96 -0.93
C PRO A 61 23.21 3.88 -0.98
N GLU A 62 23.02 5.16 -0.66
CA GLU A 62 24.08 6.19 -0.75
C GLU A 62 25.24 6.00 0.26
N HIS A 63 25.14 5.05 1.19
CA HIS A 63 26.01 4.94 2.37
C HIS A 63 26.52 3.51 2.71
N GLU A 64 26.29 2.51 1.87
CA GLU A 64 26.54 1.08 2.20
C GLU A 64 27.61 0.40 1.31
N ASP A 65 28.78 1.04 1.17
CA ASP A 65 29.95 0.45 0.52
C ASP A 65 30.35 -0.91 1.13
N TRP A 66 30.21 -1.06 2.46
CA TRP A 66 30.67 -2.27 3.17
C TRP A 66 29.99 -3.55 2.66
N MET A 67 28.70 -3.49 2.28
CA MET A 67 27.95 -4.66 1.81
C MET A 67 28.55 -5.16 0.49
N PHE A 68 28.80 -4.25 -0.46
CA PHE A 68 29.37 -4.62 -1.76
C PHE A 68 30.86 -4.93 -1.71
N GLN A 69 31.64 -4.24 -0.86
CA GLN A 69 33.05 -4.58 -0.60
C GLN A 69 33.18 -5.98 0.03
N SER A 70 32.34 -6.31 1.01
CA SER A 70 32.34 -7.64 1.65
C SER A 70 31.93 -8.73 0.68
N LEU A 71 30.94 -8.48 -0.18
CA LEU A 71 30.49 -9.46 -1.17
C LEU A 71 31.50 -9.66 -2.29
N ALA A 72 32.11 -8.58 -2.81
CA ALA A 72 33.14 -8.67 -3.86
C ALA A 72 34.36 -9.49 -3.41
N ASN A 73 34.79 -9.30 -2.16
CA ASN A 73 35.94 -10.02 -1.61
C ASN A 73 35.68 -11.51 -1.37
N VAL A 74 34.42 -11.95 -1.28
CA VAL A 74 34.09 -13.34 -0.86
C VAL A 74 33.20 -14.10 -1.84
N GLN A 75 33.07 -13.64 -3.08
CA GLN A 75 32.43 -14.39 -4.18
C GLN A 75 32.90 -15.85 -4.31
N LYS A 76 34.14 -16.16 -3.90
CA LYS A 76 34.73 -17.51 -3.98
C LYS A 76 34.18 -18.53 -2.98
N ASN A 77 33.58 -18.08 -1.87
CA ASN A 77 33.13 -18.95 -0.77
C ASN A 77 31.61 -18.84 -0.53
N LEU A 78 30.85 -18.31 -1.49
CA LEU A 78 29.40 -18.14 -1.36
C LEU A 78 28.69 -19.50 -1.47
N THR A 79 28.26 -20.03 -0.34
CA THR A 79 27.49 -21.28 -0.26
C THR A 79 26.00 -20.97 -0.11
N TYR A 80 25.18 -21.65 -0.91
CA TYR A 80 23.73 -21.73 -0.72
C TYR A 80 23.40 -22.73 0.40
N GLN A 81 22.68 -22.28 1.42
CA GLN A 81 22.33 -23.11 2.58
C GLN A 81 20.92 -23.72 2.55
N GLY A 82 20.04 -23.29 1.63
CA GLY A 82 18.69 -23.84 1.52
C GLY A 82 17.65 -22.84 1.03
N LYS A 83 16.45 -23.37 0.77
CA LYS A 83 15.27 -22.61 0.33
C LYS A 83 14.54 -22.13 1.58
N GLY A 84 14.34 -20.83 1.71
CA GLY A 84 13.43 -20.28 2.73
C GLY A 84 11.96 -20.58 2.42
N SER A 85 11.07 -20.17 3.31
CA SER A 85 9.61 -20.30 3.16
C SER A 85 9.04 -19.60 1.92
N SER A 86 9.74 -18.57 1.41
CA SER A 86 9.24 -17.65 0.37
C SER A 86 10.10 -17.69 -0.90
N ASP A 87 10.64 -18.85 -1.27
CA ASP A 87 11.62 -19.02 -2.37
C ASP A 87 12.84 -18.09 -2.25
N SER A 88 13.18 -17.74 -1.01
CA SER A 88 14.34 -16.94 -0.67
C SER A 88 15.59 -17.82 -0.51
N PHE A 89 16.75 -17.23 -0.78
CA PHE A 89 18.05 -17.88 -0.74
C PHE A 89 18.87 -17.24 0.38
N VAL A 90 19.37 -18.03 1.33
CA VAL A 90 20.34 -17.55 2.32
C VAL A 90 21.73 -17.62 1.71
N LEU A 91 22.39 -16.46 1.65
CA LEU A 91 23.76 -16.31 1.19
C LEU A 91 24.71 -16.37 2.39
N ALA A 92 25.62 -17.35 2.43
CA ALA A 92 26.53 -17.57 3.55
C ALA A 92 27.99 -17.70 3.11
N ILE A 93 28.91 -17.42 4.04
CA ILE A 93 30.36 -17.62 3.94
C ILE A 93 30.80 -18.44 5.14
N ASN A 94 31.47 -19.58 4.96
CA ASN A 94 31.99 -20.39 6.07
C ASN A 94 30.91 -20.63 7.15
N GLU A 95 29.71 -21.01 6.72
CA GLU A 95 28.50 -21.20 7.53
C GLU A 95 27.83 -19.92 8.09
N LEU A 96 28.50 -18.76 8.03
CA LEU A 96 27.96 -17.47 8.47
C LEU A 96 27.01 -16.85 7.42
N SER A 97 25.71 -16.82 7.72
CA SER A 97 24.69 -16.15 6.92
C SER A 97 24.91 -14.62 6.86
N LEU A 98 25.09 -14.10 5.64
CA LEU A 98 25.29 -12.67 5.37
C LEU A 98 24.03 -11.94 4.90
N ALA A 99 23.26 -12.57 4.00
CA ALA A 99 22.17 -11.91 3.31
C ALA A 99 21.04 -12.88 2.94
N ILE A 100 19.84 -12.35 2.81
CA ILE A 100 18.66 -13.00 2.26
C ILE A 100 18.43 -12.43 0.85
N ILE A 101 18.30 -13.31 -0.13
CA ILE A 101 18.06 -12.96 -1.54
C ILE A 101 16.64 -13.40 -1.92
N LYS A 102 15.87 -12.52 -2.58
CA LYS A 102 14.52 -12.81 -3.11
C LYS A 102 14.43 -12.46 -4.60
N PRO A 103 14.41 -13.44 -5.52
CA PRO A 103 14.27 -13.18 -6.96
C PRO A 103 12.86 -12.70 -7.33
N ALA A 104 12.76 -11.68 -8.20
CA ALA A 104 11.52 -10.96 -8.49
C ALA A 104 10.32 -11.84 -8.90
N TYR A 105 10.56 -12.90 -9.67
CA TYR A 105 9.49 -13.74 -10.24
C TYR A 105 9.23 -15.05 -9.47
N GLU A 106 10.24 -15.60 -8.77
CA GLU A 106 10.07 -16.81 -7.96
C GLU A 106 9.30 -16.50 -6.67
N TYR A 107 9.62 -15.36 -6.05
CA TYR A 107 8.86 -14.83 -4.92
C TYR A 107 7.37 -14.66 -5.26
N ALA A 108 7.09 -13.96 -6.35
CA ALA A 108 5.73 -13.65 -6.77
C ALA A 108 4.90 -14.86 -7.20
N THR A 109 5.51 -15.89 -7.81
CA THR A 109 4.78 -17.11 -8.20
C THR A 109 4.43 -17.98 -7.00
N CYS A 110 5.28 -18.03 -5.97
CA CYS A 110 4.93 -18.65 -4.70
C CYS A 110 3.84 -17.85 -3.95
N CYS A 111 3.98 -16.51 -3.90
CA CYS A 111 2.91 -15.65 -3.37
C CYS A 111 1.58 -15.88 -4.09
N GLN A 112 1.54 -15.96 -5.42
CA GLN A 112 0.28 -16.21 -6.14
C GLN A 112 -0.27 -17.64 -6.02
N ALA A 113 0.57 -18.65 -5.78
CA ALA A 113 0.13 -20.03 -5.64
C ALA A 113 -0.51 -20.33 -4.27
N GLU A 114 -0.04 -19.64 -3.22
CA GLU A 114 -0.50 -19.89 -1.84
C GLU A 114 -1.37 -18.75 -1.27
N MET A 115 -1.26 -17.52 -1.79
CA MET A 115 -1.97 -16.36 -1.25
C MET A 115 -3.19 -16.00 -2.10
N ASN A 116 -4.29 -15.68 -1.42
CA ASN A 116 -5.51 -15.22 -2.07
C ASN A 116 -5.21 -13.91 -2.86
N PRO A 117 -5.49 -13.84 -4.18
CA PRO A 117 -5.12 -12.69 -5.01
C PRO A 117 -5.79 -11.36 -4.61
N ILE A 118 -6.80 -11.40 -3.75
CA ILE A 118 -7.45 -10.23 -3.14
C ILE A 118 -6.51 -9.52 -2.13
N ILE A 119 -5.56 -10.23 -1.54
CA ILE A 119 -4.71 -9.70 -0.44
C ILE A 119 -3.77 -8.57 -0.93
N PHE A 120 -3.36 -8.61 -2.20
CA PHE A 120 -2.31 -7.74 -2.75
C PHE A 120 -2.78 -6.88 -3.93
N ASP A 121 -4.05 -6.44 -3.92
CA ASP A 121 -4.52 -5.48 -4.92
C ASP A 121 -3.62 -4.23 -4.94
N GLY A 122 -3.28 -3.78 -6.15
CA GLY A 122 -2.35 -2.68 -6.37
C GLY A 122 -0.86 -3.00 -6.18
N ILE A 123 -0.42 -4.24 -5.93
CA ILE A 123 1.02 -4.59 -5.95
C ILE A 123 1.38 -5.32 -7.26
N PRO A 124 1.99 -4.64 -8.26
CA PRO A 124 2.52 -5.32 -9.43
C PRO A 124 3.70 -6.21 -9.05
N ILE A 125 3.68 -7.47 -9.48
CA ILE A 125 4.64 -8.53 -9.17
C ILE A 125 6.10 -8.10 -9.37
N GLU A 126 6.39 -7.49 -10.51
CA GLU A 126 7.71 -7.05 -10.92
C GLU A 126 8.26 -5.91 -10.05
N THR A 127 7.40 -5.22 -9.28
CA THR A 127 7.79 -4.10 -8.41
C THR A 127 8.21 -4.52 -6.99
N VAL A 128 7.89 -5.75 -6.57
CA VAL A 128 8.08 -6.24 -5.18
C VAL A 128 9.52 -6.09 -4.69
N ILE A 129 10.51 -6.43 -5.52
CA ILE A 129 11.95 -6.30 -5.15
C ILE A 129 12.42 -4.84 -5.01
N TYR A 130 11.77 -3.90 -5.70
CA TYR A 130 12.09 -2.48 -5.57
C TYR A 130 11.46 -1.89 -4.31
N ARG A 131 10.30 -2.40 -3.90
CA ARG A 131 9.59 -2.04 -2.64
C ARG A 131 10.39 -2.45 -1.39
N GLU A 132 10.99 -3.64 -1.42
CA GLU A 132 11.97 -4.10 -0.40
C GLU A 132 13.14 -3.12 -0.25
N ALA A 133 13.77 -2.72 -1.35
CA ALA A 133 14.89 -1.78 -1.32
C ALA A 133 14.46 -0.35 -0.93
N LEU A 134 13.27 0.09 -1.35
CA LEU A 134 12.71 1.39 -1.02
C LEU A 134 12.51 1.56 0.50
N ALA A 135 11.98 0.53 1.16
CA ALA A 135 11.78 0.58 2.61
C ALA A 135 13.09 0.89 3.35
N TYR A 136 14.22 0.33 2.89
CA TYR A 136 15.54 0.70 3.37
C TYR A 136 15.98 2.11 2.98
N GLN A 137 15.76 2.55 1.73
CA GLN A 137 16.11 3.91 1.28
C GLN A 137 15.37 5.03 2.02
N LEU A 138 14.15 4.75 2.50
CA LEU A 138 13.34 5.69 3.29
C LEU A 138 13.59 5.57 4.80
N PHE A 139 13.93 4.38 5.31
CA PHE A 139 14.02 4.09 6.75
C PHE A 139 15.31 3.34 7.12
N SER A 140 16.46 3.80 6.62
CA SER A 140 17.76 3.13 6.73
C SER A 140 18.28 2.91 8.15
N ARG A 141 17.73 3.63 9.14
CA ARG A 141 18.04 3.49 10.57
C ARG A 141 17.29 2.34 11.26
N ILE A 142 16.31 1.72 10.59
CA ILE A 142 15.36 0.77 11.20
C ILE A 142 15.23 -0.51 10.35
N VAL A 143 15.10 -0.36 9.03
CA VAL A 143 15.04 -1.50 8.09
C VAL A 143 16.47 -2.02 7.86
N PRO A 144 16.71 -3.34 7.82
CA PRO A 144 18.02 -3.88 7.46
C PRO A 144 18.44 -3.43 6.05
N ALA A 145 19.75 -3.22 5.86
CA ALA A 145 20.32 -2.81 4.58
C ALA A 145 19.83 -3.69 3.44
N THR A 146 19.13 -3.08 2.48
CA THR A 146 18.47 -3.77 1.37
C THR A 146 18.76 -3.07 0.06
N ALA A 147 19.17 -3.82 -0.96
CA ALA A 147 19.49 -3.31 -2.29
C ALA A 147 18.86 -4.18 -3.38
N VAL A 148 18.63 -3.60 -4.56
CA VAL A 148 18.28 -4.39 -5.76
C VAL A 148 19.57 -4.81 -6.44
N VAL A 149 19.72 -6.10 -6.69
CA VAL A 149 20.91 -6.70 -7.30
C VAL A 149 20.56 -7.56 -8.51
N ARG A 150 21.45 -7.57 -9.50
CA ARG A 150 21.47 -8.59 -10.54
C ARG A 150 22.46 -9.67 -10.17
N LEU A 151 21.97 -10.89 -10.09
CA LEU A 151 22.71 -12.10 -9.76
C LEU A 151 22.97 -12.89 -11.03
N TYR A 152 24.13 -13.52 -11.13
CA TYR A 152 24.52 -14.41 -12.22
C TYR A 152 24.71 -15.81 -11.66
N SER A 153 24.10 -16.83 -12.25
CA SER A 153 24.32 -18.23 -11.88
C SER A 153 23.64 -19.18 -12.89
N GLU A 154 24.41 -20.07 -13.51
CA GLU A 154 23.86 -21.09 -14.42
C GLU A 154 23.13 -22.24 -13.68
N LYS A 155 23.35 -22.41 -12.36
CA LYS A 155 22.80 -23.53 -11.57
C LYS A 155 21.47 -23.19 -10.87
N PHE A 156 21.42 -22.07 -10.15
CA PHE A 156 20.27 -21.70 -9.32
C PHE A 156 19.04 -21.23 -10.10
N PHE A 157 19.22 -20.73 -11.33
CA PHE A 157 18.19 -19.95 -12.03
C PHE A 157 17.45 -20.72 -13.15
N ARG A 158 17.34 -22.05 -13.04
CA ARG A 158 16.56 -22.94 -13.93
C ARG A 158 16.79 -22.72 -15.44
N GLY A 159 18.01 -22.35 -15.84
CA GLY A 159 18.40 -22.12 -17.24
C GLY A 159 18.52 -20.63 -17.64
N GLU A 160 18.04 -19.70 -16.82
CA GLU A 160 18.38 -18.28 -16.97
C GLU A 160 19.82 -18.04 -16.50
N LYS A 161 20.58 -17.19 -17.20
CA LYS A 161 21.95 -16.83 -16.77
C LYS A 161 21.98 -15.77 -15.67
N THR A 162 20.91 -14.98 -15.57
CA THR A 162 20.83 -13.81 -14.68
C THR A 162 19.44 -13.65 -14.10
N LYS A 163 19.32 -13.28 -12.82
CA LYS A 163 18.05 -12.83 -12.22
C LYS A 163 18.25 -11.53 -11.45
N THR A 164 17.23 -10.67 -11.46
CA THR A 164 17.15 -9.51 -10.57
C THR A 164 16.45 -9.94 -9.28
N ALA A 165 16.99 -9.53 -8.14
CA ALA A 165 16.52 -9.87 -6.81
C ALA A 165 16.64 -8.67 -5.87
N SER A 166 15.85 -8.64 -4.79
CA SER A 166 16.24 -7.88 -3.60
C SER A 166 17.26 -8.70 -2.80
N MET A 167 18.21 -8.01 -2.18
CA MET A 167 19.21 -8.59 -1.29
C MET A 167 19.24 -7.77 -0.01
N GLN A 168 18.86 -8.40 1.10
CA GLN A 168 18.75 -7.80 2.43
C GLN A 168 19.78 -8.40 3.37
N LYS A 169 20.41 -7.58 4.21
CA LYS A 169 21.34 -8.02 5.27
C LYS A 169 20.65 -9.01 6.22
N PHE A 170 21.29 -10.16 6.43
CA PHE A 170 20.82 -11.17 7.37
C PHE A 170 21.02 -10.69 8.81
N ILE A 171 20.00 -10.89 9.65
CA ILE A 171 20.00 -10.48 11.06
C ILE A 171 20.30 -11.69 11.94
N MET A 172 21.52 -11.73 12.48
CA MET A 172 21.94 -12.79 13.40
C MET A 172 21.21 -12.72 14.75
N ASN A 173 20.83 -13.89 15.24
CA ASN A 173 20.14 -14.10 16.53
C ASN A 173 18.77 -13.40 16.62
N GLY A 174 18.13 -13.14 15.47
CA GLY A 174 16.73 -12.73 15.40
C GLY A 174 15.79 -13.93 15.47
N PHE A 175 14.63 -13.75 16.10
CA PHE A 175 13.54 -14.74 16.12
C PHE A 175 12.19 -14.07 15.83
N THR A 176 11.23 -14.82 15.27
CA THR A 176 9.92 -14.28 14.84
C THR A 176 8.98 -14.01 16.02
N ALA A 177 7.95 -13.18 15.81
CA ALA A 177 6.93 -12.92 16.85
C ALA A 177 6.19 -14.20 17.27
N SER A 178 6.05 -15.16 16.36
CA SER A 178 5.48 -16.48 16.62
C SER A 178 6.23 -17.34 17.66
N GLN A 179 7.44 -16.94 18.06
CA GLN A 179 8.22 -17.57 19.14
C GLN A 179 8.04 -16.87 20.50
N LEU A 180 7.17 -15.86 20.58
CA LEU A 180 6.86 -15.12 21.80
C LEU A 180 5.46 -15.42 22.30
N SER A 181 5.29 -15.42 23.62
CA SER A 181 3.96 -15.33 24.21
C SER A 181 3.34 -13.95 23.94
N PHE A 182 2.00 -13.90 23.90
CA PHE A 182 1.26 -12.63 23.82
C PHE A 182 1.65 -11.66 24.95
N HIS A 183 1.95 -12.18 26.14
CA HIS A 183 2.39 -11.39 27.29
C HIS A 183 3.75 -10.72 27.04
N GLU A 184 4.77 -11.47 26.61
CA GLU A 184 6.09 -10.91 26.26
C GLU A 184 5.99 -9.82 25.18
N MET A 185 5.14 -10.03 24.17
CA MET A 185 4.89 -9.03 23.12
C MET A 185 4.18 -7.78 23.64
N LYS A 186 3.18 -7.94 24.53
CA LYS A 186 2.45 -6.83 25.14
C LYS A 186 3.35 -5.98 26.04
N GLU A 187 4.21 -6.60 26.85
CA GLU A 187 5.21 -5.88 27.65
C GLU A 187 6.26 -5.16 26.78
N SER A 188 6.65 -5.80 25.67
CA SER A 188 7.69 -5.29 24.76
C SER A 188 7.14 -4.41 23.64
N THR A 189 5.87 -4.00 23.70
CA THR A 189 5.19 -3.26 22.62
C THR A 189 5.90 -1.95 22.25
N HIS A 190 6.62 -1.33 23.18
CA HIS A 190 7.42 -0.13 22.94
C HIS A 190 8.54 -0.33 21.90
N VAL A 191 9.16 -1.52 21.80
CA VAL A 191 10.20 -1.76 20.77
C VAL A 191 9.63 -1.84 19.35
N LEU A 192 8.31 -2.04 19.21
CA LEU A 192 7.62 -2.10 17.92
C LEU A 192 7.26 -0.73 17.34
N PHE A 193 7.38 0.37 18.09
CA PHE A 193 6.90 1.69 17.64
C PHE A 193 7.57 2.14 16.32
N SER A 194 8.84 1.81 16.11
CA SER A 194 9.53 2.07 14.84
C SER A 194 8.96 1.24 13.68
N THR A 195 8.59 -0.02 13.91
CA THR A 195 7.90 -0.89 12.93
C THR A 195 6.51 -0.36 12.60
N MET A 196 5.71 -0.01 13.63
CA MET A 196 4.37 0.56 13.46
C MET A 196 4.37 1.83 12.62
N MET A 197 5.33 2.72 12.88
CA MET A 197 5.55 3.94 12.10
C MET A 197 5.79 3.62 10.62
N ILE A 198 6.73 2.71 10.31
CA ILE A 198 7.07 2.34 8.94
C ILE A 198 5.90 1.69 8.22
N ASP A 199 5.21 0.76 8.88
CA ASP A 199 4.06 0.07 8.30
C ASP A 199 2.92 1.02 7.93
N MET A 200 2.69 2.05 8.75
CA MET A 200 1.70 3.08 8.46
C MET A 200 2.18 4.06 7.38
N PHE A 201 3.45 4.50 7.39
CA PHE A 201 3.99 5.36 6.31
C PHE A 201 3.98 4.68 4.94
N LEU A 202 4.30 3.39 4.90
CA LEU A 202 4.41 2.60 3.68
C LEU A 202 3.12 1.87 3.30
N TYR A 203 2.04 1.97 4.08
CA TYR A 203 0.77 1.26 3.85
C TYR A 203 1.01 -0.25 3.61
N ASN A 204 1.49 -0.94 4.63
CA ASN A 204 1.91 -2.34 4.50
C ASN A 204 0.70 -3.29 4.41
N LEU A 205 0.62 -4.08 3.34
CA LEU A 205 -0.43 -5.10 3.14
C LEU A 205 -0.12 -6.46 3.79
N ASP A 206 1.08 -6.67 4.34
CA ASP A 206 1.51 -7.96 4.91
C ASP A 206 2.39 -7.85 6.17
N ARG A 207 2.09 -6.95 7.12
CA ARG A 207 2.75 -7.06 8.43
C ARG A 207 2.10 -8.19 9.24
N ASN A 208 2.67 -9.39 9.09
CA ASN A 208 2.38 -10.55 9.93
C ASN A 208 3.51 -10.82 10.95
N GLU A 209 3.30 -11.81 11.83
CA GLU A 209 4.21 -12.21 12.92
C GLU A 209 5.58 -12.76 12.49
N GLN A 210 5.68 -13.27 11.26
CA GLN A 210 6.93 -13.80 10.69
C GLN A 210 7.79 -12.67 10.09
N ASN A 211 7.15 -11.57 9.71
CA ASN A 211 7.78 -10.41 9.09
C ASN A 211 8.39 -9.43 10.13
N ILE A 212 8.50 -9.82 11.40
CA ILE A 212 9.19 -9.06 12.46
C ILE A 212 10.19 -9.98 13.17
N LEU A 213 11.46 -9.59 13.18
CA LEU A 213 12.50 -10.24 13.97
C LEU A 213 12.70 -9.48 15.28
N PHE A 214 12.65 -10.18 16.40
CA PHE A 214 12.99 -9.66 17.71
C PHE A 214 14.38 -10.12 18.13
N ARG A 215 15.03 -9.33 18.99
CA ARG A 215 16.27 -9.73 19.67
C ARG A 215 16.11 -9.64 21.18
N ARG A 216 16.74 -10.59 21.86
CA ARG A 216 16.65 -10.79 23.31
C ARG A 216 18.04 -10.72 23.93
N SER A 217 18.17 -10.02 25.04
CA SER A 217 19.35 -9.99 25.90
C SER A 217 18.91 -10.13 27.35
N GLU A 218 19.60 -10.94 28.15
CA GLU A 218 19.29 -11.16 29.57
C GLU A 218 17.81 -11.52 29.83
N GLY A 219 17.20 -12.29 28.92
CA GLY A 219 15.79 -12.68 28.98
C GLY A 219 14.79 -11.64 28.45
N LYS A 220 15.20 -10.38 28.27
CA LYS A 220 14.34 -9.26 27.83
C LYS A 220 14.47 -8.97 26.34
N ILE A 221 13.35 -8.65 25.70
CA ILE A 221 13.32 -8.13 24.33
C ILE A 221 13.79 -6.67 24.38
N PHE A 222 14.73 -6.29 23.51
CA PHE A 222 15.27 -4.93 23.45
C PHE A 222 15.20 -4.28 22.06
N GLU A 223 14.91 -5.06 21.03
CA GLU A 223 14.91 -4.61 19.63
C GLU A 223 13.87 -5.41 18.84
N ALA A 224 13.12 -4.72 17.97
CA ALA A 224 12.30 -5.32 16.94
C ALA A 224 12.70 -4.74 15.58
N ILE A 225 12.92 -5.62 14.61
CA ILE A 225 13.49 -5.32 13.30
C ILE A 225 12.47 -5.75 12.26
N PRO A 226 11.85 -4.81 11.53
CA PRO A 226 10.94 -5.15 10.45
C PRO A 226 11.74 -5.68 9.26
N ILE A 227 11.29 -6.80 8.70
CA ILE A 227 11.79 -7.38 7.45
C ILE A 227 10.62 -7.49 6.47
N ASP A 228 10.85 -7.98 5.25
CA ASP A 228 9.80 -8.30 4.30
C ASP A 228 8.84 -7.14 3.95
N HIS A 229 9.35 -6.17 3.19
CA HIS A 229 8.60 -5.00 2.73
C HIS A 229 8.18 -5.12 1.25
N GLY A 230 8.08 -6.34 0.72
CA GLY A 230 7.68 -6.56 -0.68
C GLY A 230 6.28 -6.03 -1.01
N CYS A 231 5.37 -6.05 -0.04
CA CYS A 231 3.95 -5.78 -0.20
C CYS A 231 3.52 -4.41 0.35
N VAL A 232 4.37 -3.39 0.20
CA VAL A 232 4.10 -2.01 0.65
C VAL A 232 3.83 -1.05 -0.53
N LEU A 233 3.16 0.07 -0.25
CA LEU A 233 2.83 1.15 -1.19
C LEU A 233 2.03 0.71 -2.43
N PRO A 234 0.92 -0.04 -2.29
CA PRO A 234 0.11 -0.44 -3.44
C PRO A 234 -0.34 0.75 -4.28
N ASN A 235 -0.55 0.54 -5.57
CA ASN A 235 -0.98 1.55 -6.54
C ASN A 235 -2.36 2.15 -6.23
N ASN A 236 -3.09 1.53 -5.31
CA ASN A 236 -4.34 1.99 -4.75
C ASN A 236 -4.45 1.50 -3.30
N CYS A 237 -5.22 2.20 -2.46
CA CYS A 237 -5.50 1.76 -1.09
C CYS A 237 -6.69 0.80 -0.99
N SER A 238 -7.06 0.07 -2.07
CA SER A 238 -8.33 -0.66 -2.10
C SER A 238 -8.31 -1.91 -1.21
N SER A 239 -7.20 -2.65 -1.14
CA SER A 239 -6.98 -3.53 0.01
C SER A 239 -6.56 -2.67 1.21
N GLY A 240 -7.07 -2.99 2.39
CA GLY A 240 -6.65 -2.32 3.61
C GLY A 240 -5.29 -2.81 4.09
N ALA A 241 -4.54 -1.94 4.73
CA ALA A 241 -3.29 -2.30 5.37
C ALA A 241 -3.50 -3.38 6.45
N ARG A 242 -2.50 -4.23 6.66
CA ARG A 242 -2.56 -5.37 7.57
C ARG A 242 -1.45 -5.28 8.59
N PHE A 243 -1.85 -5.17 9.85
CA PHE A 243 -0.96 -4.86 10.96
C PHE A 243 -1.16 -5.87 12.11
N PHE A 244 -0.33 -6.89 12.17
CA PHE A 244 -0.29 -7.87 13.27
C PHE A 244 -0.29 -7.21 14.66
N TRP A 245 0.43 -6.10 14.79
CA TRP A 245 0.63 -5.39 16.05
C TRP A 245 -0.61 -4.67 16.60
N LEU A 246 -1.74 -4.64 15.88
CA LEU A 246 -2.99 -4.01 16.36
C LEU A 246 -3.49 -4.59 17.67
N SER A 247 -3.36 -5.91 17.86
CA SER A 247 -3.76 -6.59 19.11
C SER A 247 -2.87 -6.26 20.31
N LEU A 248 -1.68 -5.70 20.06
CA LEU A 248 -0.69 -5.35 21.07
C LEU A 248 -0.87 -3.90 21.57
N ILE A 249 -1.68 -3.08 20.91
CA ILE A 249 -1.87 -1.66 21.27
C ILE A 249 -3.30 -1.37 21.75
N ASP A 250 -3.50 -0.16 22.26
CA ASP A 250 -4.81 0.36 22.66
C ASP A 250 -4.90 1.88 22.40
N LYS A 251 -6.05 2.48 22.72
CA LYS A 251 -6.31 3.92 22.53
C LYS A 251 -5.43 4.86 23.37
N THR A 252 -4.70 4.35 24.36
CA THR A 252 -3.72 5.14 25.14
C THR A 252 -2.34 5.10 24.50
N THR A 253 -2.04 4.08 23.68
CA THR A 253 -0.74 3.90 23.03
C THR A 253 -0.43 5.05 22.06
N ARG A 254 0.65 5.80 22.32
CA ARG A 254 1.16 6.91 21.51
C ARG A 254 2.58 6.60 21.03
N PHE A 255 3.02 7.28 19.97
CA PHE A 255 4.45 7.33 19.62
C PHE A 255 5.25 8.03 20.73
N GLN A 256 6.49 7.58 20.94
CA GLN A 256 7.45 8.25 21.82
C GLN A 256 8.20 9.35 21.07
N ASP A 257 8.82 10.26 21.81
CA ASP A 257 9.59 11.39 21.28
C ASP A 257 10.59 10.99 20.18
N THR A 258 11.20 9.80 20.30
CA THR A 258 12.12 9.24 19.30
C THR A 258 11.45 8.96 17.96
N GLN A 259 10.24 8.39 17.94
CA GLN A 259 9.47 8.24 16.69
C GLN A 259 8.89 9.58 16.25
N LEU A 260 8.38 10.42 17.15
CA LEU A 260 7.84 11.75 16.79
C LEU A 260 8.88 12.61 16.08
N GLN A 261 10.14 12.60 16.55
CA GLN A 261 11.27 13.25 15.88
C GLN A 261 11.46 12.71 14.45
N ILE A 262 11.53 11.39 14.26
CA ILE A 262 11.69 10.77 12.93
C ILE A 262 10.50 11.14 12.01
N ILE A 263 9.27 11.07 12.53
CA ILE A 263 8.05 11.45 11.81
C ILE A 263 8.13 12.90 11.33
N GLN A 264 8.65 13.82 12.15
CA GLN A 264 8.86 15.22 11.78
C GLN A 264 9.97 15.39 10.73
N GLU A 265 11.09 14.69 10.88
CA GLU A 265 12.28 14.76 10.00
C GLU A 265 12.03 14.25 8.57
N ILE A 266 11.07 13.35 8.34
CA ILE A 266 10.78 12.79 6.99
C ILE A 266 10.37 13.90 6.00
N ASP A 267 11.21 14.17 5.00
CA ASP A 267 10.85 14.97 3.82
C ASP A 267 10.02 14.14 2.85
N ILE A 268 8.73 14.49 2.74
CA ILE A 268 7.78 13.85 1.82
C ILE A 268 8.18 14.07 0.35
N SER A 269 8.68 15.25 -0.01
CA SER A 269 9.05 15.60 -1.38
C SER A 269 10.35 14.91 -1.83
N GLU A 270 11.31 14.71 -0.92
CA GLU A 270 12.47 13.85 -1.18
C GLU A 270 12.06 12.38 -1.31
N SER A 271 11.20 11.90 -0.41
CA SER A 271 10.70 10.52 -0.44
C SER A 271 9.95 10.19 -1.73
N VAL A 272 9.11 11.11 -2.24
CA VAL A 272 8.45 10.97 -3.55
C VAL A 272 9.46 10.85 -4.69
N LYS A 273 10.54 11.65 -4.69
CA LYS A 273 11.61 11.52 -5.70
C LYS A 273 12.28 10.15 -5.64
N LYS A 274 12.52 9.60 -4.44
CA LYS A 274 13.07 8.24 -4.26
C LYS A 274 12.13 7.17 -4.82
N ILE A 275 10.83 7.24 -4.51
CA ILE A 275 9.79 6.34 -5.04
C ILE A 275 9.75 6.37 -6.58
N GLN A 276 9.74 7.55 -7.17
CA GLN A 276 9.75 7.71 -8.64
C GLN A 276 11.08 7.24 -9.26
N GLY A 277 12.21 7.51 -8.59
CA GLY A 277 13.56 7.19 -9.07
C GLY A 277 13.83 5.69 -9.21
N ILE A 278 13.14 4.85 -8.45
CA ILE A 278 13.18 3.38 -8.59
C ILE A 278 12.11 2.81 -9.54
N GLY A 279 11.33 3.67 -10.20
CA GLY A 279 10.33 3.27 -11.20
C GLY A 279 8.98 2.81 -10.64
N LEU A 280 8.64 3.13 -9.38
CA LEU A 280 7.28 2.93 -8.88
C LEU A 280 6.32 3.98 -9.47
N THR A 281 5.07 3.57 -9.66
CA THR A 281 4.08 4.29 -10.46
C THR A 281 3.36 5.41 -9.69
N GLY A 282 2.48 6.14 -10.37
CA GLY A 282 1.79 7.29 -9.76
C GLY A 282 0.84 6.89 -8.63
N GLY A 283 0.23 5.71 -8.71
CA GLY A 283 -0.55 5.11 -7.63
C GLY A 283 0.28 4.85 -6.37
N ALA A 284 1.48 4.30 -6.50
CA ALA A 284 2.36 4.05 -5.35
C ALA A 284 2.82 5.35 -4.67
N VAL A 285 3.10 6.39 -5.47
CA VAL A 285 3.36 7.76 -4.99
C VAL A 285 2.15 8.33 -4.25
N ASN A 286 0.95 8.16 -4.81
CA ASN A 286 -0.30 8.62 -4.20
C ASN A 286 -0.56 7.95 -2.84
N THR A 287 -0.38 6.63 -2.75
CA THR A 287 -0.51 5.86 -1.50
C THR A 287 0.53 6.28 -0.45
N PHE A 288 1.77 6.57 -0.86
CA PHE A 288 2.76 7.15 0.05
C PHE A 288 2.34 8.54 0.53
N LEU A 289 1.95 9.44 -0.38
CA LEU A 289 1.56 10.81 -0.06
C LEU A 289 0.44 10.84 0.98
N ILE A 290 -0.65 10.10 0.75
CA ILE A 290 -1.79 10.10 1.67
C ILE A 290 -1.45 9.46 3.03
N SER A 291 -0.64 8.40 3.04
CA SER A 291 -0.24 7.72 4.27
C SER A 291 0.75 8.54 5.09
N ALA A 292 1.77 9.13 4.46
CA ALA A 292 2.75 10.01 5.10
C ALA A 292 2.10 11.28 5.66
N LEU A 293 1.16 11.89 4.92
CA LEU A 293 0.40 13.06 5.40
C LEU A 293 -0.51 12.69 6.59
N LEU A 294 -1.20 11.54 6.54
CA LEU A 294 -2.01 11.03 7.66
C LEU A 294 -1.16 10.89 8.92
N VAL A 295 -0.04 10.17 8.84
CA VAL A 295 0.81 9.93 10.02
C VAL A 295 1.41 11.24 10.53
N LYS A 296 1.98 12.10 9.67
CA LYS A 296 2.53 13.41 10.12
C LYS A 296 1.46 14.31 10.74
N HIS A 297 0.21 14.28 10.28
CA HIS A 297 -0.86 15.11 10.83
C HIS A 297 -1.41 14.60 12.16
N LEU A 298 -1.48 13.28 12.36
CA LEU A 298 -2.12 12.68 13.54
C LEU A 298 -1.15 12.24 14.65
N ALA A 299 0.15 12.04 14.38
CA ALA A 299 1.10 11.42 15.30
C ALA A 299 1.24 12.08 16.68
N LEU A 300 1.06 13.41 16.77
CA LEU A 300 1.18 14.15 18.02
C LEU A 300 -0.03 13.97 18.94
N ASP A 301 -1.24 13.97 18.38
CA ASP A 301 -2.49 14.05 19.16
C ASP A 301 -3.25 12.71 19.26
N SER A 302 -3.03 11.79 18.32
CA SER A 302 -3.84 10.57 18.13
C SER A 302 -3.12 9.30 18.59
N SER A 303 -3.88 8.27 18.97
CA SER A 303 -3.25 6.97 19.28
C SER A 303 -2.70 6.32 18.02
N ILE A 304 -1.69 5.46 18.16
CA ILE A 304 -1.20 4.63 17.04
C ILE A 304 -2.38 3.83 16.44
N LEU A 305 -3.30 3.38 17.29
CA LEU A 305 -4.53 2.70 16.87
C LEU A 305 -5.43 3.62 16.03
N ASP A 306 -5.72 4.84 16.49
CA ASP A 306 -6.59 5.79 15.77
C ASP A 306 -6.02 6.14 14.38
N ILE A 307 -4.69 6.23 14.24
CA ILE A 307 -3.99 6.44 12.96
C ILE A 307 -4.17 5.22 12.05
N ALA A 308 -3.84 4.04 12.57
CA ALA A 308 -3.91 2.78 11.84
C ALA A 308 -5.32 2.52 11.28
N MET A 309 -6.36 2.87 12.05
CA MET A 309 -7.75 2.66 11.66
C MET A 309 -8.20 3.37 10.38
N TYR A 310 -7.50 4.41 9.90
CA TYR A 310 -7.78 5.00 8.58
C TYR A 310 -7.35 4.10 7.40
N GLN A 311 -6.43 3.17 7.66
CA GLN A 311 -5.76 2.34 6.66
C GLN A 311 -6.31 0.91 6.57
N LEU A 312 -7.03 0.43 7.58
CA LEU A 312 -7.55 -0.95 7.63
C LEU A 312 -8.76 -1.18 6.71
N GLU A 313 -9.05 -2.44 6.39
CA GLU A 313 -10.37 -2.82 5.84
C GLU A 313 -11.41 -2.82 6.95
N HIS A 314 -12.52 -2.13 6.72
CA HIS A 314 -13.65 -2.11 7.67
C HIS A 314 -14.72 -3.14 7.26
N SER A 315 -14.34 -4.42 7.22
CA SER A 315 -15.22 -5.51 6.77
C SER A 315 -16.42 -5.77 7.69
N GLN A 316 -16.31 -5.48 8.98
CA GLN A 316 -17.38 -5.67 9.97
C GLN A 316 -18.47 -4.58 9.92
N TYR A 317 -18.18 -3.42 9.31
CA TYR A 317 -19.07 -2.27 9.36
C TYR A 317 -19.55 -1.79 8.00
N PHE A 318 -18.85 -2.09 6.88
CA PHE A 318 -19.21 -1.57 5.56
C PHE A 318 -19.43 -2.68 4.53
N ALA A 319 -20.46 -2.52 3.69
CA ALA A 319 -20.73 -3.39 2.53
C ALA A 319 -19.56 -3.41 1.52
N THR A 320 -18.68 -2.41 1.58
CA THR A 320 -17.48 -2.28 0.76
C THR A 320 -16.24 -2.41 1.65
N LYS A 321 -15.52 -3.54 1.54
CA LYS A 321 -14.27 -3.84 2.25
C LYS A 321 -13.11 -2.96 1.75
N LYS A 322 -13.13 -1.68 2.11
CA LYS A 322 -12.17 -0.65 1.68
C LYS A 322 -11.79 0.24 2.86
N SER A 323 -10.56 0.79 2.84
CA SER A 323 -10.08 1.72 3.87
C SER A 323 -10.61 3.13 3.68
N ILE A 324 -10.50 3.98 4.72
CA ILE A 324 -10.84 5.41 4.59
C ILE A 324 -9.91 6.08 3.57
N LEU A 325 -8.62 5.72 3.56
CA LEU A 325 -7.65 6.26 2.59
C LEU A 325 -8.00 5.93 1.14
N HIS A 326 -8.66 4.79 0.85
CA HIS A 326 -9.16 4.48 -0.49
C HIS A 326 -10.15 5.54 -1.01
N TYR A 327 -11.13 5.91 -0.20
CA TYR A 327 -12.14 6.89 -0.59
C TYR A 327 -11.54 8.29 -0.75
N LEU A 328 -10.63 8.66 0.15
CA LEU A 328 -9.92 9.94 0.06
C LEU A 328 -9.05 10.04 -1.19
N LEU A 329 -8.31 8.99 -1.54
CA LEU A 329 -7.51 8.98 -2.76
C LEU A 329 -8.39 9.06 -4.02
N ASN A 330 -9.46 8.28 -4.10
CA ASN A 330 -10.41 8.35 -5.21
C ASN A 330 -11.04 9.75 -5.36
N TRP A 331 -11.32 10.44 -4.25
CA TRP A 331 -11.81 11.82 -4.27
C TRP A 331 -10.75 12.80 -4.75
N ALA A 332 -9.51 12.63 -4.30
CA ALA A 332 -8.39 13.48 -4.68
C ALA A 332 -8.08 13.37 -6.18
N LEU A 333 -8.14 12.15 -6.73
CA LEU A 333 -8.10 11.87 -8.17
C LEU A 333 -9.25 12.56 -8.92
N PHE A 334 -10.49 12.37 -8.48
CA PHE A 334 -11.67 12.99 -9.09
C PHE A 334 -11.61 14.53 -9.08
N LYS A 335 -11.21 15.13 -7.96
CA LYS A 335 -11.10 16.59 -7.78
C LYS A 335 -10.05 17.22 -8.71
N GLU A 336 -9.01 16.47 -9.08
CA GLU A 336 -8.01 16.89 -10.08
C GLU A 336 -8.30 16.38 -11.50
N GLN A 337 -9.48 15.78 -11.73
CA GLN A 337 -9.89 15.18 -13.02
C GLN A 337 -8.91 14.11 -13.54
N LYS A 338 -8.24 13.41 -12.62
CA LYS A 338 -7.23 12.40 -12.93
C LYS A 338 -7.85 11.03 -13.17
N MET A 339 -7.30 10.35 -14.18
CA MET A 339 -7.76 9.04 -14.61
C MET A 339 -7.10 7.93 -13.78
N ILE A 340 -7.86 6.88 -13.49
CA ILE A 340 -7.33 5.57 -13.09
C ILE A 340 -7.18 4.76 -14.38
N ASN A 341 -6.01 4.19 -14.62
CA ASN A 341 -5.80 3.28 -15.73
C ASN A 341 -6.39 1.90 -15.37
N PRO A 342 -7.44 1.41 -16.07
CA PRO A 342 -8.09 0.15 -15.72
C PRO A 342 -7.26 -1.08 -16.08
N ALA A 343 -6.14 -0.95 -16.79
CA ALA A 343 -5.30 -2.07 -17.22
C ALA A 343 -4.34 -2.58 -16.13
N ASP A 344 -3.86 -1.69 -15.27
CA ASP A 344 -2.85 -1.92 -14.23
C ASP A 344 -3.28 -1.40 -12.84
N ASN A 345 -4.48 -0.83 -12.73
CA ASN A 345 -5.02 -0.19 -11.53
C ASN A 345 -4.10 0.92 -10.98
N ASP A 346 -3.36 1.58 -11.88
CA ASP A 346 -2.51 2.73 -11.59
C ASP A 346 -3.25 4.06 -11.76
N SER A 347 -2.70 5.15 -11.23
CA SER A 347 -3.30 6.48 -11.30
C SER A 347 -2.27 7.58 -11.45
N GLU A 348 -2.64 8.70 -12.07
CA GLU A 348 -1.79 9.88 -12.12
C GLU A 348 -1.52 10.44 -10.72
N ILE A 349 -0.31 10.97 -10.51
CA ILE A 349 0.11 11.56 -9.22
C ILE A 349 -0.76 12.78 -8.91
N VAL A 350 -1.56 12.71 -7.85
CA VAL A 350 -2.37 13.82 -7.33
C VAL A 350 -1.47 14.83 -6.63
N SER A 351 -1.83 16.13 -6.66
CA SER A 351 -1.04 17.12 -5.91
C SER A 351 -1.13 16.89 -4.40
N ARG A 352 0.00 17.08 -3.72
CA ARG A 352 0.10 17.01 -2.26
C ARG A 352 -0.97 17.88 -1.59
N THR A 353 -1.16 19.11 -2.06
CA THR A 353 -2.10 20.09 -1.50
C THR A 353 -3.54 19.60 -1.52
N THR A 354 -3.96 18.92 -2.59
CA THR A 354 -5.32 18.35 -2.68
C THR A 354 -5.52 17.22 -1.67
N ILE A 355 -4.55 16.30 -1.56
CA ILE A 355 -4.59 15.21 -0.56
C ILE A 355 -4.62 15.81 0.86
N GLU A 356 -3.74 16.77 1.14
CA GLU A 356 -3.61 17.43 2.45
C GLU A 356 -4.90 18.16 2.86
N SER A 357 -5.55 18.90 1.94
CA SER A 357 -6.86 19.53 2.17
C SER A 357 -7.94 18.51 2.52
N LEU A 358 -8.12 17.49 1.67
CA LEU A 358 -9.17 16.47 1.85
C LEU A 358 -8.97 15.65 3.12
N LEU A 359 -7.72 15.35 3.47
CA LEU A 359 -7.33 14.67 4.69
C LEU A 359 -7.71 15.49 5.93
N VAL A 360 -7.32 16.76 6.01
CA VAL A 360 -7.67 17.66 7.13
C VAL A 360 -9.19 17.83 7.23
N GLU A 361 -9.87 18.05 6.10
CA GLU A 361 -11.33 18.17 6.07
C GLU A 361 -12.04 16.93 6.63
N THR A 362 -11.50 15.74 6.37
CA THR A 362 -12.05 14.46 6.81
C THR A 362 -11.73 14.15 8.27
N ILE A 363 -10.51 14.42 8.71
CA ILE A 363 -10.10 14.25 10.12
C ILE A 363 -10.95 15.13 11.03
N GLU A 364 -11.14 16.41 10.69
CA GLU A 364 -11.98 17.32 11.49
C GLU A 364 -13.46 16.91 11.47
N PHE A 365 -13.95 16.36 10.36
CA PHE A 365 -15.30 15.81 10.29
C PHE A 365 -15.47 14.57 11.19
N ILE A 366 -14.51 13.62 11.16
CA ILE A 366 -14.51 12.45 12.05
C ILE A 366 -14.44 12.86 13.52
N LYS A 367 -13.56 13.82 13.87
CA LYS A 367 -13.49 14.39 15.23
C LYS A 367 -14.81 15.03 15.65
N SER A 368 -15.51 15.75 14.76
CA SER A 368 -16.82 16.34 15.09
C SER A 368 -17.88 15.27 15.38
N LEU A 369 -17.94 14.20 14.59
CA LEU A 369 -18.84 13.07 14.83
C LEU A 369 -18.53 12.33 16.14
N GLN A 370 -17.25 12.20 16.50
CA GLN A 370 -16.84 11.63 17.80
C GLN A 370 -17.27 12.53 18.97
N LYS A 371 -17.06 13.85 18.85
CA LYS A 371 -17.44 14.83 19.88
C LYS A 371 -18.95 14.89 20.11
N GLU A 372 -19.74 14.71 19.07
CA GLU A 372 -21.21 14.66 19.13
C GLU A 372 -21.75 13.29 19.59
N GLY A 373 -20.89 12.30 19.84
CA GLY A 373 -21.29 10.93 20.16
C GLY A 373 -21.99 10.19 19.01
N LEU A 374 -21.94 10.74 17.79
CA LEU A 374 -22.51 10.13 16.59
C LEU A 374 -21.59 9.03 16.03
N LEU A 375 -20.29 9.14 16.27
CA LEU A 375 -19.32 8.09 15.99
C LEU A 375 -18.90 7.39 17.29
N PHE A 376 -19.73 6.45 17.75
CA PHE A 376 -19.37 5.47 18.78
C PHE A 376 -18.32 4.48 18.23
N CYS A 377 -17.09 4.94 17.99
CA CYS A 377 -15.94 4.08 17.78
C CYS A 377 -15.50 3.39 19.09
N GLN A 378 -16.42 2.68 19.76
CA GLN A 378 -16.03 1.50 20.55
C GLN A 378 -15.76 0.35 19.57
N MET A 379 -14.69 0.49 18.78
CA MET A 379 -14.14 -0.59 17.95
C MET A 379 -13.38 -1.58 18.84
N HIS A 380 -14.08 -2.15 19.83
CA HIS A 380 -13.62 -3.33 20.55
C HIS A 380 -13.93 -4.55 19.69
N GLY A 381 -13.11 -4.71 18.64
CA GLY A 381 -13.18 -5.80 17.67
C GLY A 381 -12.02 -6.78 17.84
N ILE A 382 -11.81 -7.31 19.05
CA ILE A 382 -10.96 -8.48 19.28
C ILE A 382 -11.76 -9.45 20.17
N SER A 383 -11.98 -10.65 19.63
CA SER A 383 -12.82 -11.75 20.13
C SER A 383 -14.31 -11.44 20.38
N ASP A 384 -15.13 -11.64 19.35
CA ASP A 384 -16.10 -12.75 19.38
C ASP A 384 -16.60 -13.12 17.96
N ASP A 385 -16.59 -14.40 17.60
CA ASP A 385 -16.97 -14.90 16.25
C ASP A 385 -18.51 -14.98 16.05
N SER A 386 -19.29 -14.37 16.93
CA SER A 386 -20.74 -14.60 17.08
C SER A 386 -21.64 -13.58 16.37
N LEU A 387 -21.08 -12.57 15.69
CA LEU A 387 -21.84 -11.49 15.02
C LEU A 387 -21.94 -11.66 13.50
N TYR A 388 -22.47 -12.80 13.06
CA TYR A 388 -23.00 -12.99 11.71
C TYR A 388 -24.51 -12.73 11.69
N THR A 389 -24.93 -11.47 11.77
CA THR A 389 -26.33 -11.07 11.54
C THR A 389 -26.60 -10.93 10.04
N THR A 390 -27.57 -11.68 9.53
CA THR A 390 -28.13 -11.52 8.18
C THR A 390 -28.91 -10.20 8.04
N GLU A 391 -29.21 -9.77 6.82
CA GLU A 391 -29.83 -8.45 6.51
C GLU A 391 -31.24 -8.22 7.13
N GLU A 392 -31.82 -9.22 7.80
CA GLU A 392 -33.18 -9.15 8.36
C GLU A 392 -33.26 -8.54 9.77
N ASP A 393 -32.14 -8.43 10.51
CA ASP A 393 -32.08 -7.88 11.88
C ASP A 393 -31.67 -6.40 11.93
N PHE A 394 -32.58 -5.50 11.52
CA PHE A 394 -32.39 -4.05 11.64
C PHE A 394 -32.75 -3.55 13.06
N ASP A 395 -31.74 -3.20 13.86
CA ASP A 395 -31.91 -2.53 15.16
C ASP A 395 -31.36 -1.08 15.08
N PRO A 396 -32.22 -0.06 14.96
CA PRO A 396 -31.79 1.34 14.86
C PRO A 396 -31.08 1.86 16.12
N HIS A 397 -31.07 1.09 17.22
CA HIS A 397 -30.34 1.42 18.44
C HIS A 397 -28.90 0.87 18.48
N SER A 398 -28.55 -0.08 17.61
CA SER A 398 -27.21 -0.69 17.53
C SER A 398 -26.10 0.32 17.21
N PRO A 399 -25.02 0.40 18.02
CA PRO A 399 -23.86 1.26 17.74
C PRO A 399 -23.18 0.95 16.40
N ALA A 400 -23.14 -0.31 15.99
CA ALA A 400 -22.57 -0.74 14.71
C ALA A 400 -23.40 -0.21 13.53
N GLN A 401 -24.73 -0.26 13.62
CA GLN A 401 -25.62 0.26 12.59
C GLN A 401 -25.62 1.79 12.57
N LYS A 402 -25.46 2.46 13.72
CA LYS A 402 -25.21 3.93 13.79
C LYS A 402 -23.89 4.33 13.13
N MET A 403 -22.83 3.55 13.31
CA MET A 403 -21.55 3.78 12.62
C MET A 403 -21.66 3.52 11.11
N HIS A 404 -22.41 2.49 10.69
CA HIS A 404 -22.78 2.27 9.29
C HIS A 404 -23.56 3.46 8.73
N VAL A 405 -24.49 4.06 9.49
CA VAL A 405 -25.24 5.27 9.10
C VAL A 405 -24.37 6.52 9.02
N ALA A 406 -23.45 6.74 9.97
CA ALA A 406 -22.51 7.84 9.92
C ALA A 406 -21.59 7.73 8.69
N TYR A 407 -21.06 6.53 8.43
CA TYR A 407 -20.30 6.22 7.21
C TYR A 407 -21.15 6.33 5.94
N LEU A 408 -22.38 5.83 5.92
CA LEU A 408 -23.32 6.04 4.81
C LEU A 408 -23.62 7.52 4.62
N SER A 409 -23.55 8.36 5.64
CA SER A 409 -23.73 9.81 5.53
C SER A 409 -22.47 10.51 5.01
N VAL A 410 -21.27 10.06 5.40
CA VAL A 410 -20.00 10.47 4.76
C VAL A 410 -20.03 10.09 3.28
N ARG A 411 -20.32 8.81 2.99
CA ARG A 411 -20.43 8.23 1.65
C ARG A 411 -21.57 8.86 0.85
N THR A 412 -22.69 9.23 1.45
CA THR A 412 -23.82 9.89 0.75
C THR A 412 -23.51 11.36 0.49
N ALA A 413 -22.87 12.08 1.42
CA ALA A 413 -22.35 13.43 1.12
C ALA A 413 -21.33 13.39 -0.03
N PHE A 414 -20.44 12.40 -0.02
CA PHE A 414 -19.47 12.12 -1.08
C PHE A 414 -20.17 11.78 -2.41
N PHE A 415 -21.14 10.85 -2.42
CA PHE A 415 -21.84 10.41 -3.63
C PHE A 415 -22.80 11.48 -4.18
N LEU A 416 -23.44 12.28 -3.31
CA LEU A 416 -24.22 13.45 -3.73
C LEU A 416 -23.35 14.55 -4.33
N SER A 417 -22.05 14.64 -3.96
CA SER A 417 -21.10 15.53 -4.64
C SER A 417 -20.71 15.05 -6.05
N PHE A 418 -20.91 13.77 -6.37
CA PHE A 418 -20.71 13.17 -7.70
C PHE A 418 -21.93 13.32 -8.63
N LEU A 419 -23.14 13.45 -8.08
CA LEU A 419 -24.39 13.31 -8.85
C LEU A 419 -24.95 14.61 -9.44
N ASP A 420 -24.32 15.77 -9.20
CA ASP A 420 -24.76 17.05 -9.78
C ASP A 420 -23.57 17.88 -10.32
N PRO A 421 -23.14 17.65 -11.57
CA PRO A 421 -22.08 18.42 -12.21
C PRO A 421 -22.45 19.88 -12.52
N SER A 422 -23.69 20.30 -12.24
CA SER A 422 -24.25 21.58 -12.73
C SER A 422 -24.24 22.73 -11.71
N LYS A 423 -23.64 22.54 -10.52
CA LYS A 423 -23.68 23.56 -9.46
C LYS A 423 -22.30 24.06 -9.02
N GLU A 424 -22.11 25.36 -9.18
CA GLU A 424 -20.99 26.20 -8.68
C GLU A 424 -20.89 26.29 -7.13
N ARG A 425 -21.27 25.24 -6.38
CA ARG A 425 -21.42 25.28 -4.91
C ARG A 425 -20.31 24.58 -4.10
N LEU A 426 -19.23 24.18 -4.76
CA LEU A 426 -18.11 23.46 -4.12
C LEU A 426 -17.13 24.38 -3.37
N GLU A 427 -17.08 25.69 -3.65
CA GLU A 427 -16.01 26.58 -3.14
C GLU A 427 -16.24 27.19 -1.74
N SER A 428 -17.40 26.99 -1.11
CA SER A 428 -17.80 27.76 0.11
C SER A 428 -18.12 26.91 1.36
N GLY A 429 -17.67 25.65 1.42
CA GLY A 429 -17.93 24.76 2.56
C GLY A 429 -19.39 24.32 2.70
N SER A 430 -20.25 24.62 1.71
CA SER A 430 -21.67 24.25 1.71
C SER A 430 -21.91 22.74 1.74
N TRP A 431 -20.91 21.94 1.34
CA TRP A 431 -20.97 20.48 1.41
C TRP A 431 -21.06 19.95 2.85
N ARG A 432 -20.41 20.59 3.83
CA ARG A 432 -20.51 20.20 5.25
C ARG A 432 -21.93 20.42 5.75
N LYS A 433 -22.50 21.59 5.44
CA LYS A 433 -23.89 21.89 5.75
C LYS A 433 -24.85 20.94 5.03
N LEU A 434 -24.61 20.61 3.76
CA LEU A 434 -25.43 19.63 3.03
C LEU A 434 -25.33 18.23 3.66
N ALA A 435 -24.12 17.78 4.04
CA ALA A 435 -23.91 16.52 4.72
C ALA A 435 -24.63 16.48 6.08
N GLN A 436 -24.51 17.55 6.87
CA GLN A 436 -25.21 17.72 8.14
C GLN A 436 -26.73 17.82 7.96
N ASP A 437 -27.23 18.56 6.95
CA ASP A 437 -28.66 18.71 6.66
C ASP A 437 -29.26 17.37 6.16
N GLN A 438 -28.52 16.59 5.36
CA GLN A 438 -28.95 15.26 4.91
C GLN A 438 -28.89 14.23 6.05
N LEU A 439 -27.82 14.23 6.85
CA LEU A 439 -27.72 13.42 8.07
C LEU A 439 -28.85 13.77 9.05
N GLN A 440 -29.13 15.06 9.29
CA GLN A 440 -30.24 15.48 10.15
C GLN A 440 -31.60 15.10 9.58
N LYS A 441 -31.84 15.23 8.26
CA LYS A 441 -33.09 14.77 7.63
C LYS A 441 -33.26 13.27 7.77
N PHE A 442 -32.19 12.49 7.57
CA PHE A 442 -32.21 11.04 7.73
C PHE A 442 -32.44 10.61 9.18
N LEU A 443 -31.73 11.21 10.14
CA LEU A 443 -31.94 10.98 11.57
C LEU A 443 -33.37 11.35 12.00
N ARG A 444 -33.97 12.42 11.47
CA ARG A 444 -35.39 12.77 11.68
C ARG A 444 -36.39 11.86 10.96
N SER A 445 -35.94 10.95 10.09
CA SER A 445 -36.77 9.91 9.48
C SER A 445 -36.63 8.54 10.16
N LEU A 446 -35.74 8.44 11.15
CA LEU A 446 -35.56 7.26 12.01
C LEU A 446 -36.18 7.43 13.41
N ILE A 447 -36.76 8.61 13.69
CA ILE A 447 -37.52 8.97 14.90
C ILE A 447 -38.99 9.16 14.48
#